data_AF-A0A1H9SNF2-F1
#
_entry.id   AF-A0A1H9SNF2-F1
#
_cell.length_a   1.000
_cell.length_b   1.000
_cell.length_c   1.000
_cell.angle_alpha   90.00
_cell.angle_beta   90.00
_cell.angle_gamma   90.00
#
_symmetry.space_group_name_H-M   'P 1'
#
loop_
_entity.id
_entity.type
_entity.pdbx_description
1 polymer ?
#
loop_
_entity_poly.entity_id
_entity_poly.type
_entity_poly.pdbx_seq_one_letter_code
_entity_poly.pdbx_strand_id
1 'polypeptide(L)' 'MARDGVKVEQHSGLGLAWLAGWLFAIGYLDLSFWQGVIALVLWPYFLGADLAALQPAAAPAQ' A
#
# COMPACT_ATOMS: atom_id res chain seq x y z
N MET A 1 24.64 13.90 28.57
CA MET A 1 23.48 12.98 28.66
C MET A 1 22.46 13.41 27.62
N ALA A 2 22.56 12.90 26.39
CA ALA A 2 21.56 13.15 25.35
C ALA A 2 20.55 12.00 25.41
N ARG A 3 19.27 12.33 25.59
CA ARG A 3 18.16 11.39 25.45
C ARG A 3 17.55 11.68 24.09
N ASP A 4 18.05 11.01 23.06
CA ASP A 4 17.38 10.98 21.75
C ASP A 4 16.07 10.22 21.95
N GLY A 5 15.01 10.97 22.23
CA GLY A 5 13.67 10.43 22.34
C GLY A 5 13.32 9.79 21.02
N VAL A 6 13.15 8.47 21.00
CA VAL A 6 12.67 7.73 19.84
C VAL A 6 11.34 8.34 19.43
N LYS A 7 11.37 9.17 18.39
CA LYS A 7 10.17 9.68 17.73
C LYS A 7 9.56 8.48 17.02
N VAL A 8 8.57 7.88 17.65
CA VAL A 8 7.75 6.81 17.06
C VAL A 8 6.95 7.45 15.93
N GLU A 9 7.58 7.57 14.76
CA GLU A 9 6.91 7.83 13.51
C GLU A 9 5.98 6.62 13.30
N GLN A 10 4.68 6.83 13.53
CA GLN A 10 3.64 5.82 13.54
C GLN A 10 3.48 5.18 12.14
N HIS A 11 4.38 4.27 11.78
CA HIS A 11 4.25 3.43 10.58
C HIS A 11 2.98 2.56 10.64
N SER A 12 2.44 2.34 11.84
CA SER A 12 1.21 1.59 12.08
C SER A 12 -0.04 2.23 11.45
N GLY A 13 -0.09 3.57 11.36
CA GLY A 13 -1.25 4.27 10.79
C GLY A 13 -1.41 4.05 9.30
N LEU A 14 -0.29 4.00 8.57
CA LEU A 14 -0.26 3.72 7.13
C LEU A 14 -0.70 2.28 6.84
N GLY A 15 -0.21 1.30 7.62
CA GLY A 15 -0.63 -0.10 7.48
C GLY A 15 -2.13 -0.31 7.77
N LEU A 16 -2.67 0.36 8.80
CA LEU A 16 -4.10 0.31 9.13
C LEU A 16 -4.96 1.01 8.06
N ALA A 17 -4.56 2.19 7.60
CA ALA A 17 -5.26 2.90 6.53
C ALA A 17 -5.25 2.08 5.22
N TRP A 18 -4.13 1.41 4.92
CA TRP A 18 -3.99 0.52 3.79
C TRP A 18 -4.93 -0.68 3.89
N LEU A 19 -4.91 -1.39 5.03
CA LEU A 19 -5.79 -2.53 5.26
C LEU A 19 -7.27 -2.11 5.23
N ALA A 20 -7.63 -1.00 5.88
CA ALA A 20 -8.98 -0.48 5.89
C ALA A 20 -9.46 -0.09 4.47
N GLY A 21 -8.59 0.53 3.67
CA GLY A 21 -8.87 0.85 2.27
C GLY A 21 -9.17 -0.39 1.42
N TRP A 22 -8.40 -1.48 1.61
CA TRP A 22 -8.66 -2.72 0.89
C TRP A 22 -9.92 -3.44 1.35
N LEU A 23 -10.18 -3.53 2.66
CA LEU A 23 -11.40 -4.13 3.20
C LEU A 23 -12.63 -3.36 2.71
N PHE A 24 -12.55 -2.02 2.65
CA PHE A 24 -13.58 -1.18 2.08
C PHE A 24 -13.80 -1.48 0.58
N ALA A 25 -12.73 -1.59 -0.22
CA ALA A 25 -12.84 -1.90 -1.64
C ALA A 25 -13.47 -3.28 -1.91
N ILE A 26 -13.09 -4.31 -1.13
CA ILE A 26 -13.67 -5.67 -1.25
C ILE A 26 -15.17 -5.64 -0.95
N GLY A 27 -15.58 -4.94 0.12
CA GLY A 27 -16.99 -4.80 0.49
C GLY A 27 -17.78 -3.92 -0.48
N TYR A 28 -17.16 -2.87 -1.04
CA TYR A 28 -17.77 -1.98 -2.03
C TYR A 28 -18.05 -2.71 -3.36
N LEU A 29 -17.19 -3.63 -3.77
CA LEU A 29 -17.35 -4.40 -5.01
C LEU A 29 -18.17 -5.70 -4.82
N ASP A 30 -18.62 -6.00 -3.60
CA ASP A 30 -19.38 -7.22 -3.25
C ASP A 30 -18.68 -8.51 -3.71
N LEU A 31 -17.34 -8.58 -3.56
CA LEU A 31 -16.59 -9.76 -3.98
C LEU A 31 -16.92 -10.95 -3.06
N SER A 32 -17.15 -12.12 -3.66
CA SER A 32 -17.24 -13.38 -2.90
C SER A 32 -15.99 -13.57 -2.03
N PHE A 33 -16.13 -14.17 -0.85
CA PHE A 33 -15.06 -14.28 0.16
C PHE A 33 -13.67 -14.64 -0.42
N TRP A 34 -13.62 -15.67 -1.27
CA TRP A 34 -12.37 -16.11 -1.92
C TRP A 34 -11.84 -15.12 -2.96
N GLN A 35 -12.73 -14.45 -3.70
CA GLN A 35 -12.33 -13.38 -4.61
C GLN A 35 -11.78 -12.19 -3.82
N GLY A 36 -12.38 -11.85 -2.68
CA GLY A 36 -11.91 -10.79 -1.79
C GLY A 36 -10.50 -11.07 -1.25
N VAL A 37 -10.22 -12.31 -0.84
CA VAL A 37 -8.87 -12.73 -0.39
C VAL A 37 -7.85 -12.60 -1.51
N ILE A 38 -8.18 -13.06 -2.72
CA ILE A 38 -7.27 -12.92 -3.87
C ILE A 38 -7.08 -11.45 -4.21
N ALA A 39 -8.15 -10.65 -4.23
CA ALA A 39 -8.10 -9.22 -4.50
C ALA A 39 -7.19 -8.49 -3.50
N LEU A 40 -7.28 -8.79 -2.19
CA LEU A 40 -6.43 -8.20 -1.15
C LEU A 40 -4.93 -8.40 -1.41
N VAL A 41 -4.54 -9.53 -2.02
CA VAL A 41 -3.15 -9.85 -2.36
C VAL A 41 -2.75 -9.30 -3.74
N LEU A 42 -3.66 -9.36 -4.73
CA LEU A 42 -3.40 -8.95 -6.11
C LEU A 42 -3.29 -7.43 -6.25
N TRP A 43 -4.14 -6.69 -5.53
CA TRP A 43 -4.20 -5.25 -5.62
C TRP A 43 -2.91 -4.51 -5.28
N PRO A 44 -2.21 -4.77 -4.14
CA PRO A 44 -0.95 -4.12 -3.86
C PRO A 44 0.13 -4.42 -4.91
N TYR A 45 0.09 -5.60 -5.54
CA TYR A 45 0.98 -5.93 -6.65
C TYR A 45 0.71 -5.06 -7.89
N PHE A 46 -0.55 -4.94 -8.31
CA PHE A 46 -0.92 -4.08 -9.44
C PHE A 46 -0.61 -2.61 -9.16
N LEU A 47 -0.95 -2.12 -7.97
CA LEU A 47 -0.70 -0.74 -7.58
C LEU A 47 0.81 -0.43 -7.55
N GLY A 48 1.64 -1.36 -7.08
CA GLY A 48 3.10 -1.24 -7.15
C GLY A 48 3.65 -1.30 -8.57
N ALA A 49 3.09 -2.16 -9.43
CA ALA A 49 3.47 -2.25 -10.85
C ALA A 49 3.14 -0.95 -11.61
N ASP A 50 1.95 -0.38 -11.40
CA ASP A 50 1.55 0.91 -11.97
C ASP A 50 2.42 2.05 -11.41
N LEU A 51 2.72 2.05 -10.11
CA LEU A 51 3.60 3.05 -9.51
C LEU A 51 5.03 2.98 -10.06
N ALA A 52 5.53 1.77 -10.31
CA ALA A 52 6.82 1.54 -10.96
C ALA A 52 6.80 1.96 -12.44
N ALA A 53 5.68 1.73 -13.15
CA ALA A 53 5.50 2.17 -14.52
C ALA A 53 5.38 3.70 -14.66
N LEU A 54 4.84 4.37 -13.63
CA LEU A 54 4.77 5.83 -13.51
C LEU A 54 6.13 6.47 -13.20
N GLN A 55 7.14 5.68 -12.82
CA GLN A 55 8.47 6.21 -12.62
C GLN A 55 8.99 6.71 -13.99
N PRO A 56 9.23 8.02 -14.15
CA PRO A 56 9.81 8.52 -15.39
C PRO A 56 11.13 7.78 -15.57
N ALA A 57 11.28 7.09 -16.71
CA ALA A 57 12.53 6.41 -17.05
C ALA A 57 13.66 7.38 -16.73
N ALA A 58 14.48 7.03 -15.73
CA ALA A 58 15.53 7.89 -15.23
C ALA A 58 16.19 8.53 -16.43
N ALA A 59 16.10 9.87 -16.54
CA ALA A 59 16.72 10.60 -17.64
C ALA A 59 18.14 10.04 -17.75
N PRO A 60 18.54 9.43 -18.89
CA PRO A 60 19.89 8.92 -19.02
C PRO A 60 20.78 10.10 -18.71
N ALA A 61 21.60 9.99 -17.66
CA ALA A 61 22.59 10.98 -17.32
C ALA A 61 23.44 11.19 -18.59
N GLN A 62 23.20 12.30 -19.29
CA GLN A 62 24.09 12.84 -20.30
C GLN A 62 25.17 13.65 -19.59
#